data_AF-A0A9D2R1B6-F1
#
_entry.id   AF-A0A9D2R1B6-F1
#
_cell.length_a   1.000
_cell.length_b   1.000
_cell.length_c   1.000
_cell.angle_alpha   90.00
_cell.angle_beta   90.00
_cell.angle_gamma   90.00
#
_symmetry.space_group_name_H-M   'P 1'
#
loop_
_entity.id
_entity.type
_entity.pdbx_description
1 polymer ?
#
loop_
_entity_poly.entity_id
_entity_poly.type
_entity_poly.pdbx_seq_one_letter_code
_entity_poly.pdbx_strand_id
1 'polypeptide(L)' 'MANILPVSDLRNYNEVLKNCRKGEPVYLTKNGRGRFVV' A
#
# COMPACT_ATOMS: atom_id res chain seq x y z
N MET A 1 -8.78 5.55 7.77
CA MET A 1 -7.94 4.43 8.26
C MET A 1 -6.67 4.45 7.43
N ALA A 2 -5.47 4.35 8.00
CA ALA A 2 -4.25 4.32 7.18
C ALA A 2 -4.12 2.96 6.47
N ASN A 3 -4.00 2.95 5.14
CA ASN A 3 -3.85 1.73 4.35
C ASN A 3 -2.39 1.29 4.37
N ILE A 4 -2.05 0.35 5.26
CA ILE A 4 -0.71 -0.21 5.37
C ILE A 4 -0.68 -1.55 4.64
N LEU A 5 0.11 -1.64 3.58
CA LEU A 5 0.23 -2.83 2.74
C LEU A 5 1.70 -3.27 2.66
N PRO A 6 2.01 -4.57 2.55
CA PRO A 6 3.35 -5.00 2.21
C PRO A 6 3.66 -4.69 0.75
N VAL A 7 4.91 -4.36 0.45
CA VAL A 7 5.39 -4.10 -0.91
C VAL A 7 5.20 -5.32 -1.85
N SER A 8 5.05 -6.52 -1.28
CA SER A 8 4.72 -7.73 -2.02
C SER A 8 3.33 -7.69 -2.64
N ASP A 9 2.38 -6.94 -2.08
CA ASP A 9 1.01 -6.87 -2.59
C ASP A 9 0.94 -6.10 -3.90
N LEU A 10 1.94 -5.24 -4.19
CA LEU A 10 2.08 -4.61 -5.50
C LEU A 10 2.31 -5.61 -6.64
N ARG A 11 2.67 -6.87 -6.34
CA ARG A 11 2.69 -7.94 -7.35
C ARG A 11 1.30 -8.16 -7.96
N ASN A 12 0.24 -7.93 -7.18
CA ASN A 12 -1.14 -7.90 -7.66
C ASN A 12 -1.71 -6.48 -7.61
N TYR A 13 -1.05 -5.58 -8.35
CA TYR A 13 -1.35 -4.14 -8.35
C TYR A 13 -2.84 -3.81 -8.56
N ASN A 14 -3.55 -4.60 -9.38
CA ASN A 14 -4.96 -4.37 -9.67
C ASN A 14 -5.87 -4.51 -8.43
N GLU A 15 -5.56 -5.43 -7.51
CA GLU A 15 -6.32 -5.56 -6.25
C GLU A 15 -5.98 -4.44 -5.27
N VAL A 16 -4.71 -4.04 -5.23
CA VAL A 16 -4.26 -2.90 -4.41
C VAL A 16 -4.96 -1.63 -4.86
N LEU A 17 -5.05 -1.38 -6.16
CA LEU A 17 -5.71 -0.22 -6.73
C LEU A 17 -7.20 -0.09 -6.33
N LYS A 18 -7.93 -1.21 -6.26
CA LYS A 18 -9.35 -1.20 -5.83
C LYS A 18 -9.54 -0.69 -4.40
N ASN A 19 -8.52 -0.90 -3.56
CA ASN A 19 -8.53 -0.46 -2.16
C ASN A 19 -7.93 0.94 -1.97
N CYS A 20 -7.34 1.54 -3.02
CA CYS A 20 -6.77 2.87 -2.98
C CYS A 20 -7.85 3.92 -3.32
N ARG A 21 -7.94 4.98 -2.50
CA ARG A 21 -8.82 6.12 -2.75
C ARG A 21 -7.98 7.36 -3.01
N LYS A 22 -8.45 8.20 -3.94
CA LYS A 22 -7.75 9.42 -4.33
C LYS A 22 -7.69 10.39 -3.14
N GLY A 23 -6.49 10.84 -2.78
CA GLY A 23 -6.26 11.73 -1.64
C GLY A 23 -6.06 11.02 -0.30
N GLU A 24 -6.14 9.68 -0.25
CA GLU A 24 -5.79 8.91 0.94
C GLU A 24 -4.38 8.30 0.77
N PRO A 25 -3.47 8.50 1.74
CA PRO A 25 -2.12 7.96 1.64
C PRO A 25 -2.10 6.44 1.85
N VAL A 26 -1.28 5.75 1.06
CA VAL A 26 -1.00 4.33 1.18
C VAL A 26 0.43 4.13 1.68
N TYR A 27 0.58 3.38 2.77
CA TYR A 27 1.86 3.09 3.39
C TYR A 27 2.33 1.72 2.99
N LEU A 28 3.51 1.63 2.38
CA LEU A 28 4.11 0.35 2.02
C LEU A 28 5.17 -0.08 3.01
N THR A 29 5.12 -1.36 3.39
CA THR A 29 6.08 -1.97 4.30
C THR A 29 6.95 -3.00 3.56
N LYS A 30 8.21 -3.12 3.97
CA LYS A 30 9.06 -4.24 3.58
C LYS A 30 9.52 -4.93 4.86
N ASN A 31 9.16 -6.20 5.02
CA ASN A 31 9.46 -6.99 6.22
C ASN A 31 8.94 -6.32 7.51
N GLY A 32 7.71 -5.81 7.48
CA GLY A 32 7.07 -5.15 8.64
C GLY A 32 7.61 -3.75 8.98
N ARG A 33 8.55 -3.21 8.19
CA ARG A 33 9.08 -1.85 8.38
C ARG A 33 8.55 -0.92 7.29
N GLY A 34 7.92 0.18 7.70
CA GLY A 34 7.47 1.23 6.78
C GLY A 34 8.63 1.77 5.95
N ARG A 35 8.44 1.85 4.63
CA ARG A 35 9.50 2.24 3.68
C ARG A 35 9.06 3.27 2.66
N PHE A 36 7.79 3.26 2.25
CA PHE A 36 7.29 4.14 1.20
C PHE A 36 5.91 4.69 1.57
N VAL A 37 5.61 5.87 1.05
CA VAL A 37 4.30 6.53 1.11
C VAL A 37 3.93 6.92 -0.31
N VAL A 38 2.73 6.55 -0.74
CA VAL A 38 2.14 6.86 -2.05
C VAL A 38 0.83 7.60 -1.87
#